data_AF-A0A6N7CW79-F1
#
_entry.id   AF-A0A6N7CW79-F1
#
_cell.length_a   1.000
_cell.length_b   1.000
_cell.length_c   1.000
_cell.angle_alpha   90.00
_cell.angle_beta   90.00
_cell.angle_gamma   90.00
#
_symmetry.space_group_name_H-M   'P 1'
#
loop_
_entity.id
_entity.type
_entity.pdbx_description
1 polymer ?
#
loop_
_entity_poly.entity_id
_entity_poly.type
_entity_poly.pdbx_seq_one_letter_code
_entity_poly.pdbx_strand_id
1 'polypeptide(L)'
;MHNPSRAPTASDAVTSATAPTLRCSLTPLPSPRRRADAVLWGEHRGTPARPADGTRPTLFANEPDRPLALNDSWWIIALAGILAAAFVAAAAWISIHVTVDPVLHTAALFVHLASLVLGFGGVLIADYLVLVWVSGRSTLTEAITGAHRLHLPIWTGLAGLVASGALLEPNLASTLTRVKIACVLILTLNGLQALILSRRMARADTGTLAPALTLWGAATASISQICWWSAVWIGFWNAEH
;
A
#
# COMPACT_ATOMS: atom_id res chain seq x y z
N MET A 1 35.85 35.57 -58.92
CA MET A 1 35.64 36.88 -58.25
C MET A 1 35.16 36.62 -56.83
N HIS A 2 35.46 37.52 -55.89
CA HIS A 2 35.30 37.29 -54.46
C HIS A 2 34.89 38.62 -53.79
N ASN A 3 33.93 38.61 -52.87
CA ASN A 3 33.45 39.81 -52.18
C ASN A 3 33.74 39.70 -50.67
N PRO A 4 34.66 40.51 -50.09
CA PRO A 4 35.06 40.41 -48.70
C PRO A 4 34.18 41.24 -47.75
N SER A 5 34.09 40.78 -46.50
CA SER A 5 33.41 41.47 -45.40
C SER A 5 34.35 42.43 -44.65
N ARG A 6 33.80 43.51 -44.04
CA ARG A 6 34.20 43.99 -42.69
C ARG A 6 33.38 45.16 -42.11
N ALA A 7 33.27 45.15 -40.78
CA ALA A 7 33.10 46.29 -39.84
C ALA A 7 34.46 46.45 -39.05
N PRO A 8 34.65 47.22 -37.94
CA PRO A 8 33.82 48.15 -37.14
C PRO A 8 34.28 49.62 -37.36
N THR A 9 34.14 50.67 -36.53
CA THR A 9 33.77 50.98 -35.10
C THR A 9 32.75 52.14 -35.03
N ALA A 10 32.09 52.53 -33.92
CA ALA A 10 32.25 52.42 -32.45
C ALA A 10 33.15 53.48 -31.75
N SER A 11 32.55 54.62 -31.36
CA SER A 11 32.74 55.24 -30.02
C SER A 11 31.66 56.30 -29.69
N ASP A 12 31.43 56.48 -28.39
CA ASP A 12 31.06 57.70 -27.66
C ASP A 12 29.77 58.49 -27.99
N ALA A 13 28.69 58.19 -27.25
CA ALA A 13 27.74 59.20 -26.76
C ALA A 13 27.00 58.68 -25.50
N VAL A 14 27.28 59.27 -24.33
CA VAL A 14 26.59 58.94 -23.06
C VAL A 14 25.65 60.07 -22.68
N THR A 15 24.35 59.79 -22.49
CA THR A 15 23.47 60.67 -21.69
C THR A 15 22.20 59.97 -21.17
N SER A 16 21.79 60.39 -19.98
CA SER A 16 20.40 60.41 -19.48
C SER A 16 19.59 59.11 -19.45
N ALA A 17 19.52 58.48 -18.27
CA ALA A 17 18.46 57.51 -17.95
C ALA A 17 17.14 58.22 -17.60
N THR A 18 16.01 57.64 -18.00
CA THR A 18 14.68 57.94 -17.42
C THR A 18 13.82 56.69 -17.46
N ALA A 19 13.53 56.10 -16.30
CA ALA A 19 12.69 54.91 -16.20
C ALA A 19 11.19 55.31 -16.16
N PRO A 20 10.31 54.70 -16.97
CA PRO A 20 8.88 55.02 -16.95
C PRO A 20 8.17 54.36 -15.76
N THR A 21 7.73 55.18 -14.80
CA THR A 21 7.03 54.72 -13.58
C THR A 21 5.57 54.33 -13.87
N LEU A 22 5.34 53.06 -14.22
CA LEU A 22 3.99 52.50 -14.29
C LEU A 22 3.49 52.08 -12.89
N ARG A 23 2.59 52.89 -12.32
CA ARG A 23 1.88 52.59 -11.07
C ARG A 23 0.87 51.45 -11.29
N CYS A 24 1.19 50.22 -10.87
CA CYS A 24 0.23 49.12 -10.86
C CYS A 24 -0.52 49.06 -9.52
N SER A 25 -1.82 49.36 -9.54
CA SER A 25 -2.68 49.35 -8.36
C SER A 25 -3.07 47.92 -7.98
N LEU A 26 -2.26 47.25 -7.15
CA LEU A 26 -2.58 45.92 -6.64
C LEU A 26 -3.69 45.98 -5.57
N THR A 27 -4.93 45.90 -6.03
CA THR A 27 -6.11 45.61 -5.20
C THR A 27 -5.90 44.28 -4.46
N PRO A 28 -6.09 44.21 -3.12
CA PRO A 28 -6.00 42.95 -2.40
C PRO A 28 -7.06 41.96 -2.89
N LEU A 29 -6.63 40.82 -3.43
CA LEU A 29 -7.54 39.73 -3.79
C LEU A 29 -8.16 39.12 -2.52
N PRO A 30 -9.48 38.90 -2.46
CA PRO A 30 -10.10 38.21 -1.34
C PRO A 30 -9.62 36.76 -1.30
N SER A 31 -9.28 36.27 -0.10
CA SER A 31 -8.81 34.89 0.07
C SER A 31 -9.93 33.89 -0.25
N PRO A 32 -9.65 32.82 -1.02
CA PRO A 32 -10.66 31.83 -1.37
C PRO A 32 -11.02 30.99 -0.13
N ARG A 33 -12.08 31.39 0.57
CA ARG A 33 -12.68 30.58 1.64
C ARG A 33 -13.08 29.23 1.05
N ARG A 34 -12.48 28.16 1.58
CA ARG A 34 -12.68 26.76 1.19
C ARG A 34 -14.11 26.28 1.47
N ARG A 35 -15.08 26.70 0.65
CA ARG A 35 -16.40 26.07 0.58
C ARG A 35 -16.30 24.86 -0.34
N ALA A 36 -16.25 23.68 0.26
CA ALA A 36 -16.50 22.45 -0.46
C ALA A 36 -18.01 22.32 -0.66
N ASP A 37 -18.52 22.79 -1.79
CA ASP A 37 -19.90 22.53 -2.19
C ASP A 37 -20.03 21.03 -2.46
N ALA A 38 -20.70 20.32 -1.54
CA ALA A 38 -20.96 18.90 -1.67
C ALA A 38 -21.87 18.67 -2.89
N VAL A 39 -21.46 17.78 -3.80
CA VAL A 39 -22.28 17.36 -4.95
C VAL A 39 -23.42 16.50 -4.42
N LEU A 40 -24.51 17.17 -4.04
CA LEU A 40 -25.68 16.60 -3.40
C LEU A 40 -26.54 15.87 -4.42
N TRP A 41 -26.35 14.56 -4.55
CA TRP A 41 -27.23 13.68 -5.32
C TRP A 41 -28.57 13.48 -4.56
N GLY A 42 -29.64 14.13 -5.02
CA GLY A 42 -31.00 13.89 -4.51
C GLY A 42 -31.98 15.02 -4.80
N GLU A 43 -33.17 14.69 -5.27
CA GLU A 43 -34.21 15.66 -5.64
C GLU A 43 -34.92 16.26 -4.41
N HIS A 44 -35.29 17.55 -4.49
CA HIS A 44 -35.88 18.29 -3.37
C HIS A 44 -37.40 18.46 -3.55
N ARG A 45 -38.21 17.95 -2.62
CA ARG A 45 -39.66 18.21 -2.51
C ARG A 45 -40.02 18.50 -1.04
N GLY A 46 -41.01 19.39 -0.82
CA GLY A 46 -41.34 19.96 0.50
C GLY A 46 -41.84 18.95 1.55
N THR A 47 -41.99 19.32 2.83
CA THR A 47 -42.74 20.50 3.32
C THR A 47 -42.28 20.89 4.76
N PRO A 48 -42.32 22.18 5.18
CA PRO A 48 -41.84 22.62 6.51
C PRO A 48 -42.91 22.61 7.64
N ALA A 49 -42.43 22.85 8.88
CA ALA A 49 -43.12 22.84 10.18
C ALA A 49 -43.46 21.43 10.73
N ARG A 50 -43.50 21.19 12.06
CA ARG A 50 -43.55 22.09 13.23
C ARG A 50 -42.71 21.51 14.40
N PRO A 51 -42.07 22.33 15.26
CA PRO A 51 -41.42 21.83 16.47
C PRO A 51 -42.45 21.45 17.55
N ALA A 52 -42.27 20.28 18.17
CA ALA A 52 -43.01 19.85 19.34
C ALA A 52 -42.10 19.03 20.28
N ASP A 53 -42.11 19.48 21.53
CA ASP A 53 -41.50 18.93 22.74
C ASP A 53 -41.77 17.41 22.95
N GLY A 54 -40.91 16.71 23.70
CA GLY A 54 -41.06 15.28 23.94
C GLY A 54 -39.82 14.54 24.45
N THR A 55 -39.37 14.84 25.67
CA THR A 55 -38.24 14.13 26.31
C THR A 55 -38.48 12.62 26.40
N ARG A 56 -37.75 11.84 25.59
CA ARG A 56 -37.56 10.40 25.78
C ARG A 56 -36.06 10.09 25.73
N PRO A 57 -35.41 9.77 26.87
CA PRO A 57 -34.11 9.13 26.82
C PRO A 57 -34.30 7.75 26.19
N THR A 58 -33.82 7.56 24.96
CA THR A 58 -33.82 6.26 24.31
C THR A 58 -32.85 5.35 25.04
N LEU A 59 -33.39 4.57 25.98
CA LEU A 59 -32.69 3.53 26.74
C LEU A 59 -32.41 2.29 25.86
N PHE A 60 -31.95 2.54 24.64
CA PHE A 60 -31.08 1.59 23.97
C PHE A 60 -29.74 1.74 24.64
N ALA A 61 -29.25 0.65 25.23
CA ALA A 61 -27.98 0.67 25.91
C ALA A 61 -26.90 1.15 24.93
N ASN A 62 -26.05 2.07 25.39
CA ASN A 62 -24.65 1.96 25.03
C ASN A 62 -24.23 0.58 25.57
N GLU A 63 -24.21 -0.44 24.71
CA GLU A 63 -23.34 -1.59 24.97
C GLU A 63 -21.96 -0.99 25.24
N PRO A 64 -21.36 -1.22 26.42
CA PRO A 64 -20.05 -0.66 26.70
C PRO A 64 -19.12 -1.28 25.66
N ASP A 65 -18.57 -0.43 24.77
CA ASP A 65 -17.61 -0.80 23.72
C ASP A 65 -16.61 -1.77 24.33
N ARG A 66 -16.80 -3.08 24.09
CA ARG A 66 -15.93 -4.08 24.70
C ARG A 66 -14.55 -3.77 24.18
N PRO A 67 -13.58 -3.39 25.03
CA PRO A 67 -12.23 -3.16 24.55
C PRO A 67 -11.73 -4.53 24.10
N LEU A 68 -11.80 -4.79 22.79
CA LEU A 68 -11.42 -6.04 22.13
C LEU A 68 -10.13 -6.52 22.79
N ALA A 69 -10.23 -7.58 23.61
CA ALA A 69 -9.26 -7.77 24.68
C ALA A 69 -7.88 -7.84 24.04
N LEU A 70 -6.92 -7.09 24.57
CA LEU A 70 -5.69 -6.82 23.81
C LEU A 70 -4.94 -8.12 23.45
N ASN A 71 -5.19 -9.20 24.20
CA ASN A 71 -4.74 -10.57 23.94
C ASN A 71 -5.54 -11.34 22.88
N ASP A 72 -6.86 -11.13 22.70
CA ASP A 72 -7.69 -11.87 21.73
C ASP A 72 -7.14 -11.70 20.30
N SER A 73 -6.74 -10.47 19.95
CA SER A 73 -6.15 -10.19 18.63
C SER A 73 -4.79 -10.85 18.43
N TRP A 74 -4.03 -11.13 19.50
CA TRP A 74 -2.75 -11.83 19.40
C TRP A 74 -2.92 -13.35 19.34
N TRP A 75 -3.88 -13.92 20.08
CA TRP A 75 -4.18 -15.35 20.01
C TRP A 75 -4.73 -15.77 18.64
N ILE A 76 -5.60 -14.95 18.04
CA ILE A 76 -6.07 -15.17 16.65
C ILE A 76 -4.90 -15.17 15.66
N ILE A 77 -3.88 -14.32 15.88
CA ILE A 77 -2.71 -14.22 15.00
C ILE A 77 -1.67 -15.32 15.27
N ALA A 78 -1.53 -15.77 16.51
CA ALA A 78 -0.76 -16.98 16.82
C ALA A 78 -1.38 -18.21 16.14
N LEU A 79 -2.71 -18.36 16.24
CA LEU A 79 -3.44 -19.43 15.56
C LEU A 79 -3.32 -19.34 14.03
N ALA A 80 -3.52 -18.16 13.44
CA ALA A 80 -3.35 -17.95 12.00
C ALA A 80 -1.89 -18.18 11.55
N GLY A 81 -0.90 -17.81 12.37
CA GLY A 81 0.52 -18.10 12.12
C GLY A 81 0.86 -19.58 12.19
N ILE A 82 0.27 -20.32 13.13
CA ILE A 82 0.38 -21.79 13.22
C ILE A 82 -0.27 -22.46 12.00
N LEU A 83 -1.46 -22.02 11.59
CA LEU A 83 -2.14 -22.53 10.39
C LEU A 83 -1.35 -22.23 9.11
N ALA A 84 -0.75 -21.04 9.01
CA ALA A 84 0.14 -20.67 7.91
C ALA A 84 1.42 -21.52 7.88
N ALA A 85 2.07 -21.73 9.03
CA ALA A 85 3.23 -22.59 9.15
C ALA A 85 2.90 -24.05 8.80
N ALA A 86 1.74 -24.55 9.23
CA ALA A 86 1.23 -25.87 8.87
C ALA A 86 0.92 -26.00 7.37
N PHE A 87 0.39 -24.95 6.73
CA PHE A 87 0.16 -24.92 5.28
C PHE A 87 1.47 -24.93 4.47
N VAL A 88 2.47 -24.16 4.88
CA VAL A 88 3.83 -24.19 4.28
C VAL A 88 4.51 -25.54 4.51
N ALA A 89 4.36 -26.15 5.69
CA ALA A 89 4.88 -27.48 5.98
C ALA A 89 4.16 -28.58 5.17
N ALA A 90 2.84 -28.47 4.97
CA ALA A 90 2.08 -29.38 4.13
C ALA A 90 2.47 -29.25 2.64
N ALA A 91 2.71 -28.03 2.15
CA ALA A 91 3.23 -27.80 0.80
C ALA A 91 4.62 -28.45 0.61
N ALA A 92 5.54 -28.27 1.58
CA ALA A 92 6.85 -28.94 1.56
C ALA A 92 6.74 -30.47 1.67
N TRP A 93 5.79 -31.00 2.46
CA TRP A 93 5.53 -32.43 2.55
C TRP A 93 5.00 -33.02 1.24
N ILE A 94 4.03 -32.34 0.60
CA ILE A 94 3.47 -32.73 -0.71
C ILE A 94 4.59 -32.79 -1.76
N SER A 95 5.48 -31.80 -1.79
CA SER A 95 6.65 -31.76 -2.69
C SER A 95 7.62 -32.95 -2.53
N ILE A 96 7.63 -33.65 -1.40
CA ILE A 96 8.49 -34.84 -1.19
C ILE A 96 7.79 -36.12 -1.71
N HIS A 97 6.46 -36.12 -1.79
CA HIS A 97 5.65 -37.32 -2.05
C HIS A 97 4.97 -37.34 -3.43
N VAL A 98 4.90 -36.20 -4.13
CA VAL A 98 4.30 -36.08 -5.46
C VAL A 98 5.39 -35.95 -6.52
N THR A 99 5.50 -36.95 -7.39
CA THR A 99 6.26 -36.83 -8.65
C THR A 99 5.46 -35.99 -9.65
N VAL A 100 6.07 -34.96 -10.23
CA VAL A 100 5.35 -34.00 -11.07
C VAL A 100 5.56 -34.30 -12.55
N ASP A 101 4.46 -34.50 -13.29
CA ASP A 101 4.49 -34.62 -14.75
C ASP A 101 4.82 -33.25 -15.40
N PRO A 102 5.58 -33.18 -16.53
CA PRO A 102 5.92 -31.92 -17.20
C PRO A 102 4.72 -31.00 -17.50
N VAL A 103 3.52 -31.53 -17.77
CA VAL A 103 2.30 -30.74 -17.97
C VAL A 103 1.85 -30.10 -16.66
N LEU A 104 1.91 -30.86 -15.56
CA LEU A 104 1.58 -30.35 -14.21
C LEU A 104 2.63 -29.33 -13.72
N HIS A 105 3.91 -29.56 -13.99
CA HIS A 105 4.99 -28.60 -13.71
C HIS A 105 4.77 -27.29 -14.48
N THR A 106 4.45 -27.37 -15.78
CA THR A 106 4.17 -26.18 -16.61
C THR A 106 2.95 -25.40 -16.10
N ALA A 107 1.87 -26.10 -15.74
CA ALA A 107 0.69 -25.49 -15.15
C ALA A 107 0.98 -24.84 -13.78
N ALA A 108 1.74 -25.52 -12.93
CA ALA A 108 2.19 -25.00 -11.64
C ALA A 108 3.04 -23.74 -11.81
N LEU A 109 3.97 -23.71 -12.78
CA LEU A 109 4.83 -22.56 -13.05
C LEU A 109 4.01 -21.34 -13.51
N PHE A 110 3.04 -21.54 -14.41
CA PHE A 110 2.11 -20.49 -14.82
C PHE A 110 1.30 -19.94 -13.62
N VAL A 111 0.75 -20.83 -12.78
CA VAL A 111 0.03 -20.42 -11.57
C VAL A 111 0.95 -19.72 -10.57
N HIS A 112 2.21 -20.13 -10.43
CA HIS A 112 3.20 -19.50 -9.55
C HIS A 112 3.51 -18.07 -10.02
N LEU A 113 3.75 -17.86 -11.31
CA LEU A 113 4.02 -16.54 -11.89
C LEU A 113 2.79 -15.62 -11.85
N ALA A 114 1.59 -16.14 -12.13
CA ALA A 114 0.34 -15.39 -11.97
C ALA A 114 0.10 -14.99 -10.50
N SER A 115 0.38 -15.91 -9.56
CA SER A 115 0.28 -15.66 -8.12
C SER A 115 1.35 -14.67 -7.63
N LEU A 116 2.54 -14.67 -8.24
CA LEU A 116 3.58 -13.68 -7.98
C LEU A 116 3.12 -12.28 -8.40
N VAL A 117 2.64 -12.12 -9.63
CA VAL A 117 2.14 -10.82 -10.15
C VAL A 117 0.98 -10.30 -9.30
N LEU A 118 0.03 -11.17 -8.96
CA LEU A 118 -1.15 -10.80 -8.17
C LEU A 118 -0.83 -10.51 -6.70
N GLY A 119 0.09 -11.27 -6.08
CA GLY A 119 0.51 -11.09 -4.69
C GLY A 119 1.48 -9.93 -4.50
N PHE A 120 2.63 -9.96 -5.19
CA PHE A 120 3.67 -8.93 -5.07
C PHE A 120 3.24 -7.61 -5.71
N GLY A 121 2.52 -7.65 -6.84
CA GLY A 121 1.92 -6.45 -7.42
C GLY A 121 0.92 -5.77 -6.47
N GLY A 122 0.15 -6.55 -5.71
CA GLY A 122 -0.71 -6.03 -4.64
C GLY A 122 0.08 -5.27 -3.55
N VAL A 123 1.26 -5.79 -3.16
CA VAL A 123 2.14 -5.11 -2.19
C VAL A 123 2.76 -3.84 -2.78
N LEU A 124 3.24 -3.88 -4.03
CA LEU A 124 3.80 -2.69 -4.70
C LEU A 124 2.76 -1.56 -4.85
N ILE A 125 1.49 -1.88 -5.10
CA ILE A 125 0.41 -0.87 -5.14
C ILE A 125 0.12 -0.34 -3.72
N ALA A 126 0.18 -1.18 -2.69
CA ALA A 126 -0.01 -0.74 -1.30
C ALA A 126 1.10 0.22 -0.85
N ASP A 127 2.36 -0.11 -1.13
CA ASP A 127 3.51 0.77 -0.83
C ASP A 127 3.45 2.07 -1.66
N TYR A 128 3.01 2.02 -2.92
CA TYR A 128 2.73 3.21 -3.72
C TYR A 128 1.67 4.12 -3.07
N LEU A 129 0.56 3.56 -2.57
CA LEU A 129 -0.47 4.34 -1.87
C LEU A 129 0.07 5.02 -0.61
N VAL A 130 0.97 4.35 0.13
CA VAL A 130 1.68 4.95 1.28
C VAL A 130 2.60 6.10 0.82
N LEU A 131 3.35 5.92 -0.26
CA LEU A 131 4.22 6.98 -0.81
C LEU A 131 3.42 8.20 -1.32
N VAL A 132 2.25 8.00 -1.92
CA VAL A 132 1.34 9.10 -2.34
C VAL A 132 0.81 9.86 -1.11
N TRP A 133 0.47 9.17 -0.02
CA TRP A 133 0.07 9.80 1.24
C TRP A 133 1.22 10.57 1.90
N VAL A 134 2.42 9.97 2.02
CA VAL A 134 3.62 10.64 2.55
C VAL A 134 4.02 11.86 1.72
N SER A 135 3.76 11.84 0.41
CA SER A 135 3.94 12.98 -0.50
C SER A 135 2.89 14.09 -0.33
N GLY A 136 1.92 13.94 0.60
CA GLY A 136 0.81 14.87 0.79
C GLY A 136 -0.21 14.88 -0.37
N ARG A 137 -0.20 13.87 -1.23
CA ARG A 137 -1.03 13.80 -2.46
C ARG A 137 -2.31 12.98 -2.31
N SER A 138 -2.49 12.29 -1.18
CA SER A 138 -3.74 11.65 -0.76
C SER A 138 -3.92 11.77 0.75
N THR A 139 -5.14 11.56 1.24
CA THR A 139 -5.43 11.44 2.67
C THR A 139 -5.04 10.07 3.20
N LEU A 140 -4.84 9.97 4.51
CA LEU A 140 -4.61 8.70 5.20
C LEU A 140 -5.77 7.73 4.98
N THR A 141 -7.01 8.23 5.00
CA THR A 141 -8.23 7.44 4.80
C THR A 141 -8.24 6.80 3.41
N GLU A 142 -7.84 7.52 2.36
CA GLU A 142 -7.74 6.97 0.99
C GLU A 142 -6.65 5.90 0.89
N ALA A 143 -5.47 6.13 1.49
CA ALA A 143 -4.38 5.16 1.49
C ALA A 143 -4.75 3.86 2.23
N ILE A 144 -5.34 3.97 3.43
CA ILE A 144 -5.85 2.81 4.19
C ILE A 144 -6.96 2.09 3.42
N THR A 145 -7.91 2.83 2.82
CA THR A 145 -9.03 2.23 2.06
C THR A 145 -8.53 1.48 0.82
N GLY A 146 -7.53 2.03 0.12
CA GLY A 146 -6.88 1.35 -1.00
C GLY A 146 -6.11 0.11 -0.57
N ALA A 147 -5.25 0.21 0.45
CA ALA A 147 -4.51 -0.92 1.01
C ALA A 147 -5.44 -2.06 1.49
N HIS A 148 -6.57 -1.74 2.12
CA HIS A 148 -7.53 -2.73 2.58
C HIS A 148 -8.14 -3.55 1.41
N ARG A 149 -8.34 -2.95 0.23
CA ARG A 149 -8.80 -3.67 -0.97
C ARG A 149 -7.73 -4.62 -1.52
N LEU A 150 -6.46 -4.29 -1.31
CA LEU A 150 -5.31 -5.08 -1.78
C LEU A 150 -5.01 -6.27 -0.85
N HIS A 151 -5.49 -6.29 0.40
CA HIS A 151 -5.34 -7.44 1.29
C HIS A 151 -5.79 -8.76 0.63
N LEU A 152 -6.96 -8.79 -0.03
CA LEU A 152 -7.47 -10.01 -0.66
C LEU A 152 -6.52 -10.55 -1.76
N PRO A 153 -6.14 -9.80 -2.81
CA PRO A 153 -5.18 -10.30 -3.80
C PRO A 153 -3.79 -10.59 -3.20
N ILE A 154 -3.29 -9.82 -2.22
CA ILE A 154 -2.02 -10.14 -1.54
C ILE A 154 -2.08 -11.54 -0.90
N TRP A 155 -3.15 -11.84 -0.17
CA TRP A 155 -3.33 -13.15 0.48
C TRP A 155 -3.62 -14.27 -0.52
N THR A 156 -4.43 -14.04 -1.55
CA THR A 156 -4.67 -15.03 -2.63
C THR A 156 -3.40 -15.36 -3.40
N GLY A 157 -2.58 -14.36 -3.72
CA GLY A 157 -1.28 -14.56 -4.39
C GLY A 157 -0.29 -15.28 -3.50
N LEU A 158 -0.20 -14.93 -2.22
CA LEU A 158 0.68 -15.63 -1.27
C LEU A 158 0.27 -17.11 -1.08
N ALA A 159 -1.03 -17.40 -0.97
CA ALA A 159 -1.53 -18.77 -0.91
C ALA A 159 -1.27 -19.54 -2.22
N GLY A 160 -1.51 -18.91 -3.37
CA GLY A 160 -1.24 -19.48 -4.69
C GLY A 160 0.24 -19.78 -4.92
N LEU A 161 1.15 -18.92 -4.46
CA LEU A 161 2.61 -19.13 -4.49
C LEU A 161 3.04 -20.35 -3.68
N VAL A 162 2.51 -20.53 -2.46
CA VAL A 162 2.83 -21.68 -1.61
C VAL A 162 2.27 -22.97 -2.21
N ALA A 163 1.02 -22.97 -2.67
CA ALA A 163 0.37 -24.14 -3.25
C ALA A 163 1.03 -24.59 -4.57
N SER A 164 1.29 -23.67 -5.50
CA SER A 164 2.01 -23.97 -6.75
C SER A 164 3.47 -24.33 -6.53
N GLY A 165 4.14 -23.70 -5.55
CA GLY A 165 5.53 -23.99 -5.22
C GLY A 165 5.78 -25.42 -4.74
N ALA A 166 4.77 -26.10 -4.21
CA ALA A 166 4.83 -27.54 -3.90
C ALA A 166 4.98 -28.44 -5.13
N LEU A 167 4.59 -27.95 -6.31
CA LEU A 167 4.58 -28.67 -7.59
C LEU A 167 5.71 -28.21 -8.53
N LEU A 168 6.67 -27.43 -8.02
CA LEU A 168 7.88 -26.99 -8.74
C LEU A 168 9.14 -27.68 -8.21
N GLU A 169 8.97 -28.89 -7.67
CA GLU A 169 10.01 -29.82 -7.21
C GLU A 169 11.16 -29.14 -6.39
N PRO A 170 10.84 -28.28 -5.40
CA PRO A 170 11.83 -27.49 -4.68
C PRO A 170 12.86 -28.35 -3.94
N ASN A 171 14.14 -28.17 -4.27
CA ASN A 171 15.25 -28.81 -3.58
C ASN A 171 15.36 -28.32 -2.11
N LEU A 172 14.75 -29.04 -1.18
CA LEU A 172 14.75 -28.73 0.27
C LEU A 172 16.10 -28.99 0.97
N ALA A 173 17.07 -29.63 0.29
CA ALA A 173 18.44 -29.73 0.78
C ALA A 173 19.20 -28.40 0.60
N SER A 174 18.87 -27.62 -0.43
CA SER A 174 19.49 -26.32 -0.72
C SER A 174 19.18 -25.27 0.36
N THR A 175 20.25 -24.62 0.84
CA THR A 175 20.16 -23.47 1.75
C THR A 175 19.33 -22.32 1.17
N LEU A 176 19.41 -22.08 -0.15
CA LEU A 176 18.64 -21.02 -0.80
C LEU A 176 17.14 -21.29 -0.73
N THR A 177 16.70 -22.53 -1.00
CA THR A 177 15.29 -22.93 -0.87
C THR A 177 14.78 -22.73 0.57
N ARG A 178 15.60 -23.06 1.58
CA ARG A 178 15.26 -22.84 3.00
C ARG A 178 15.14 -21.35 3.33
N VAL A 179 16.01 -20.50 2.79
CA VAL A 179 15.89 -19.03 2.92
C VAL A 179 14.63 -18.52 2.24
N LYS A 180 14.28 -18.98 1.02
CA LYS A 180 13.03 -18.62 0.34
C LYS A 180 11.80 -18.99 1.17
N ILE A 181 11.78 -20.20 1.77
CA ILE A 181 10.70 -20.64 2.67
C ILE A 181 10.63 -19.78 3.94
N ALA A 182 11.78 -19.44 4.53
CA ALA A 182 11.83 -18.54 5.69
C ALA A 182 11.31 -17.13 5.35
N CYS A 183 11.68 -16.56 4.20
CA CYS A 183 11.15 -15.28 3.71
C CYS A 183 9.62 -15.33 3.53
N VAL A 184 9.07 -16.43 3.00
CA VAL A 184 7.61 -16.63 2.86
C VAL A 184 6.91 -16.72 4.22
N LEU A 185 7.50 -17.40 5.21
CA LEU A 185 6.95 -17.45 6.56
C LEU A 185 7.00 -16.07 7.24
N ILE A 186 8.11 -15.34 7.12
CA ILE A 186 8.26 -13.97 7.64
C ILE A 186 7.25 -13.03 6.98
N LEU A 187 7.08 -13.10 5.65
CA LEU A 187 6.03 -12.36 4.91
C LEU A 187 4.64 -12.64 5.48
N THR A 188 4.33 -13.91 5.74
CA THR A 188 3.02 -14.31 6.24
C THR A 188 2.75 -13.77 7.64
N LEU A 189 3.72 -13.87 8.55
CA LEU A 189 3.62 -13.35 9.91
C LEU A 189 3.57 -11.80 9.95
N ASN A 190 4.40 -11.14 9.13
CA ASN A 190 4.40 -9.69 8.99
C ASN A 190 3.08 -9.18 8.37
N GLY A 191 2.50 -9.92 7.42
CA GLY A 191 1.16 -9.66 6.87
C GLY A 191 0.06 -9.76 7.92
N LEU A 192 0.10 -10.76 8.81
CA LEU A 192 -0.83 -10.85 9.95
C LEU A 192 -0.67 -9.67 10.91
N GLN A 193 0.56 -9.22 11.19
CA GLN A 193 0.79 -8.01 12.00
C GLN A 193 0.30 -6.73 11.30
N ALA A 194 0.45 -6.63 9.98
CA ALA A 194 -0.08 -5.53 9.18
C ALA A 194 -1.63 -5.43 9.26
N LEU A 195 -2.34 -6.55 9.43
CA LEU A 195 -3.78 -6.56 9.69
C LEU A 195 -4.14 -5.98 11.08
N ILE A 196 -3.29 -6.13 12.11
CA ILE A 196 -3.47 -5.37 13.37
C ILE A 196 -3.21 -3.89 13.13
N LEU A 197 -2.10 -3.58 12.47
CA LEU A 197 -1.59 -2.23 12.34
C LEU A 197 -2.54 -1.34 11.53
N SER A 198 -3.05 -1.82 10.39
CA SER A 198 -4.08 -1.14 9.60
C SER A 198 -5.36 -0.88 10.41
N ARG A 199 -5.82 -1.85 11.22
CA ARG A 199 -6.96 -1.67 12.15
C ARG A 199 -6.67 -0.65 13.26
N ARG A 200 -5.41 -0.49 13.69
CA ARG A 200 -4.99 0.53 14.66
C ARG A 200 -4.90 1.92 14.01
N MET A 201 -4.31 2.03 12.82
CA MET A 201 -4.26 3.29 12.06
C MET A 201 -5.67 3.79 11.71
N ALA A 202 -6.59 2.91 11.31
CA ALA A 202 -7.98 3.24 11.00
C ALA A 202 -8.82 3.68 12.22
N ARG A 203 -8.28 3.55 13.45
CA ARG A 203 -8.89 4.02 14.71
C ARG A 203 -8.17 5.23 15.30
N ALA A 204 -7.07 5.68 14.71
CA ALA A 204 -6.40 6.91 15.12
C ALA A 204 -7.09 8.12 14.46
N ASP A 205 -7.21 9.23 15.17
CA ASP A 205 -7.84 10.43 14.65
C ASP A 205 -7.19 10.92 13.36
N THR A 206 -8.02 11.30 12.39
CA THR A 206 -7.64 11.54 10.98
C THR A 206 -6.71 12.73 10.76
N GLY A 207 -6.32 13.46 11.82
CA GLY A 207 -5.38 14.57 11.76
C GLY A 207 -3.90 14.15 11.76
N THR A 208 -3.50 13.23 12.63
CA THR A 208 -2.08 12.85 12.81
C THR A 208 -1.91 11.43 13.35
N LEU A 209 -1.20 10.57 12.64
CA LEU A 209 -0.71 9.30 13.20
C LEU A 209 0.39 9.56 14.24
N ALA A 210 0.33 8.82 15.35
CA ALA A 210 1.43 8.81 16.32
C ALA A 210 2.71 8.26 15.67
N PRO A 211 3.90 8.89 15.87
CA PRO A 211 5.14 8.49 15.19
C PRO A 211 5.52 7.01 15.33
N ALA A 212 5.17 6.37 16.46
CA ALA A 212 5.38 4.94 16.68
C ALA A 212 4.57 4.04 15.73
N LEU A 213 3.35 4.42 15.34
CA LEU A 213 2.56 3.67 14.35
C LEU A 213 3.13 3.86 12.94
N THR A 214 3.60 5.07 12.62
CA THR A 214 4.26 5.36 11.34
C THR A 214 5.57 4.58 11.20
N LEU A 215 6.40 4.55 12.26
CA LEU A 215 7.64 3.78 12.30
C LEU A 215 7.39 2.26 12.20
N TRP A 216 6.38 1.73 12.90
CA TRP A 216 5.99 0.32 12.77
C TRP A 216 5.50 0.02 11.34
N GLY A 217 4.73 0.93 10.72
CA GLY A 217 4.31 0.80 9.32
C GLY A 217 5.48 0.74 8.34
N ALA A 218 6.45 1.65 8.49
CA ALA A 218 7.67 1.67 7.69
C ALA A 218 8.52 0.40 7.89
N ALA A 219 8.63 -0.10 9.12
CA ALA A 219 9.33 -1.36 9.41
C ALA A 219 8.64 -2.56 8.77
N THR A 220 7.31 -2.68 8.90
CA THR A 220 6.51 -3.74 8.28
C THR A 220 6.59 -3.69 6.74
N ALA A 221 6.53 -2.52 6.11
CA ALA A 221 6.73 -2.39 4.67
C ALA A 221 8.15 -2.83 4.25
N SER A 222 9.18 -2.39 5.00
CA SER A 222 10.59 -2.72 4.73
C SER A 222 10.86 -4.23 4.82
N ILE A 223 10.35 -4.89 5.87
CA ILE A 223 10.45 -6.35 6.05
C ILE A 223 9.79 -7.08 4.88
N SER A 224 8.61 -6.63 4.44
CA SER A 224 7.93 -7.19 3.26
C SER A 224 8.77 -7.04 1.99
N GLN A 225 9.27 -5.85 1.69
CA GLN A 225 10.09 -5.62 0.49
C GLN A 225 11.36 -6.48 0.48
N ILE A 226 12.11 -6.53 1.59
CA ILE A 226 13.31 -7.38 1.70
C ILE A 226 12.96 -8.85 1.43
N CYS A 227 11.91 -9.37 2.07
CA CYS A 227 11.55 -10.78 1.92
C CYS A 227 10.98 -11.12 0.53
N TRP A 228 10.21 -10.22 -0.09
CA TRP A 228 9.74 -10.41 -1.47
C TRP A 228 10.91 -10.42 -2.46
N TRP A 229 11.78 -9.41 -2.44
CA TRP A 229 12.92 -9.35 -3.36
C TRP A 229 13.89 -10.52 -3.16
N SER A 230 14.15 -10.95 -1.92
CA SER A 230 14.92 -12.17 -1.65
C SER A 230 14.25 -13.43 -2.20
N ALA A 231 12.94 -13.61 -2.02
CA ALA A 231 12.22 -14.79 -2.51
C ALA A 231 12.10 -14.82 -4.06
N VAL A 232 12.03 -13.64 -4.69
CA VAL A 232 12.05 -13.47 -6.16
C VAL A 232 13.45 -13.74 -6.72
N TRP A 233 14.50 -13.15 -6.13
CA TRP A 233 15.89 -13.39 -6.54
C TRP A 233 16.27 -14.86 -6.46
N ILE A 234 15.98 -15.53 -5.34
CA ILE A 234 16.20 -16.97 -5.19
C ILE A 234 15.33 -17.78 -6.17
N GLY A 235 14.14 -17.29 -6.48
CA GLY A 235 13.25 -17.90 -7.48
C GLY A 235 13.84 -17.92 -8.89
N PHE A 236 14.46 -16.84 -9.34
CA PHE A 236 15.18 -16.80 -10.62
C PHE A 236 16.48 -17.58 -10.57
N TRP A 237 17.29 -17.43 -9.50
CA TRP A 237 18.58 -18.09 -9.40
C TRP A 237 18.47 -19.63 -9.47
N ASN A 238 17.51 -20.21 -8.73
CA ASN A 238 17.20 -21.65 -8.74
C ASN A 238 16.50 -22.14 -10.03
N ALA A 239 16.19 -21.24 -10.99
CA ALA A 239 15.67 -21.61 -12.31
C ALA A 239 16.76 -21.60 -13.40
N GLU A 240 17.94 -21.05 -13.08
CA GLU A 240 19.12 -20.97 -13.95
C GLU A 240 20.23 -21.97 -13.57
N HIS A 241 20.18 -22.53 -12.34
CA HIS A 241 21.23 -23.37 -11.73
C HIS A 241 20.66 -24.55 -10.91
#